data_AF-A0A1F8WVY2-F1
#
_entry.id   AF-A0A1F8WVY2-F1
#
_cell.length_a   1.000
_cell.length_b   1.000
_cell.length_c   1.000
_cell.angle_alpha   90.00
_cell.angle_beta   90.00
_cell.angle_gamma   90.00
#
_symmetry.space_group_name_H-M   'P 1'
#
loop_
_entity.id
_entity.type
_entity.pdbx_description
1 polymer ?
#
loop_
_entity_poly.entity_id
_entity_poly.type
_entity_poly.pdbx_seq_one_letter_code
_entity_poly.pdbx_strand_id
1 'polypeptide(L)'
;MRRLDLDRLKAIRIISIVVSLGGLAEVIAWVSGIEILTSFSREFVTMKFSTAVSFVMSGMTLYFMAEAARGEVSKAQVVLPATALVILLFMATQLASVLFHVETGVERLFIKESPGAVMSVVPGMPSVMTMVDFIILSATGIAFLFRQNWITRMTVAAGAFIAFTGVLALLGYVLQAPLLYFVVSGISGGMAVPTAFLFILVGAGLLLVPGIRR
;
A
#
# COMPACT_ATOMS: atom_id res chain seq x y z
N MET A 1 -10.17 13.53 25.34
CA MET A 1 -9.45 13.59 24.04
C MET A 1 -9.50 15.03 23.54
N ARG A 2 -8.39 15.64 23.09
CA ARG A 2 -8.39 17.05 22.65
C ARG A 2 -9.11 17.18 21.31
N ARG A 3 -9.72 18.34 21.00
CA ARG A 3 -10.42 18.58 19.72
C ARG A 3 -9.56 18.24 18.49
N LEU A 4 -8.28 18.62 18.53
CA LEU A 4 -7.29 18.28 17.50
C LEU A 4 -7.11 16.77 17.28
N ASP A 5 -7.17 15.96 18.34
CA ASP A 5 -7.05 14.50 18.22
C ASP A 5 -8.30 13.91 17.53
N LEU A 6 -9.49 14.48 17.79
CA LEU A 6 -10.72 14.05 17.15
C LEU A 6 -10.75 14.35 15.65
N ASP A 7 -10.25 15.53 15.24
CA ASP A 7 -10.20 15.91 13.84
C ASP A 7 -9.19 15.04 13.06
N ARG A 8 -8.03 14.74 13.66
CA ARG A 8 -7.06 13.78 13.10
C ARG A 8 -7.66 12.38 12.91
N LEU A 9 -8.35 11.86 13.92
CA LEU A 9 -8.97 10.54 13.84
C LEU A 9 -10.07 10.47 12.78
N LYS A 10 -10.86 11.53 12.61
CA LYS A 10 -11.83 11.64 11.52
C LYS A 10 -11.13 11.62 10.16
N ALA A 11 -10.05 12.37 9.99
CA ALA A 11 -9.28 12.39 8.75
C ALA A 11 -8.70 11.00 8.43
N ILE A 12 -8.09 10.32 9.41
CA ILE A 12 -7.57 8.94 9.23
C ILE A 12 -8.68 7.99 8.79
N ARG A 13 -9.86 8.08 9.40
CA ARG A 13 -11.01 7.24 8.99
C ARG A 13 -11.45 7.51 7.56
N ILE A 14 -11.56 8.77 7.14
CA ILE A 14 -11.91 9.12 5.76
C ILE A 14 -10.84 8.57 4.80
N ILE A 15 -9.57 8.82 5.09
CA ILE A 15 -8.43 8.30 4.33
C ILE A 15 -8.51 6.77 4.21
N SER A 16 -8.74 6.09 5.32
CA SER A 16 -8.81 4.62 5.37
C SER A 16 -9.92 4.06 4.48
N ILE A 17 -11.09 4.70 4.47
CA ILE A 17 -12.22 4.32 3.62
C ILE A 17 -11.85 4.55 2.15
N VAL A 18 -11.29 5.71 1.81
CA VAL A 18 -10.87 6.02 0.43
C VAL A 18 -9.82 5.03 -0.07
N VAL A 19 -8.82 4.70 0.76
CA VAL A 19 -7.78 3.72 0.43
C VAL A 19 -8.37 2.33 0.23
N SER A 20 -9.25 1.87 1.13
CA SER A 20 -9.89 0.57 0.99
C SER A 20 -10.79 0.50 -0.23
N LEU A 21 -11.56 1.55 -0.53
CA LEU A 21 -12.42 1.60 -1.71
C LEU A 21 -11.62 1.66 -3.00
N GLY A 22 -10.50 2.41 -3.03
CA GLY A 22 -9.58 2.43 -4.17
C GLY A 22 -9.00 1.06 -4.47
N GLY A 23 -8.52 0.35 -3.43
CA GLY A 23 -8.08 -1.04 -3.59
C GLY A 23 -9.20 -1.99 -4.02
N LEU A 24 -10.41 -1.84 -3.46
CA LEU A 24 -11.54 -2.70 -3.79
C LEU A 24 -12.02 -2.52 -5.23
N ALA A 25 -12.05 -1.28 -5.73
CA ALA A 25 -12.38 -1.00 -7.13
C ALA A 25 -11.44 -1.73 -8.09
N GLU A 26 -10.14 -1.71 -7.80
CA GLU A 26 -9.12 -2.42 -8.57
C GLU A 26 -9.27 -3.95 -8.45
N VAL A 27 -9.54 -4.49 -7.26
CA VAL A 27 -9.84 -5.93 -7.09
C VAL A 27 -11.01 -6.35 -7.97
N ILE A 28 -12.09 -5.57 -7.99
CA ILE A 28 -13.26 -5.83 -8.85
C ILE A 28 -12.86 -5.78 -10.32
N ALA A 29 -12.08 -4.77 -10.73
CA ALA A 29 -11.58 -4.63 -12.10
C ALA A 29 -10.83 -5.88 -12.58
N TRP A 30 -9.91 -6.40 -11.76
CA TRP A 30 -9.15 -7.64 -12.03
C TRP A 30 -10.05 -8.87 -12.11
N VAL A 31 -10.96 -9.07 -11.16
CA VAL A 31 -11.87 -10.23 -11.15
C VAL A 31 -12.83 -10.20 -12.35
N SER A 32 -13.40 -9.04 -12.67
CA SER A 32 -14.31 -8.86 -13.80
C SER A 32 -13.60 -8.88 -15.16
N GLY A 33 -12.29 -8.66 -15.21
CA GLY A 33 -11.51 -8.67 -16.45
C GLY A 33 -11.76 -7.48 -17.35
N ILE A 34 -12.16 -6.36 -16.75
CA ILE A 34 -12.41 -5.12 -17.47
C ILE A 34 -11.11 -4.32 -17.47
N GLU A 35 -10.30 -4.46 -18.54
CA GLU A 35 -9.01 -3.76 -18.69
C GLU A 35 -9.12 -2.23 -18.59
N ILE A 36 -10.29 -1.66 -18.94
CA ILE A 36 -10.57 -0.22 -18.82
C ILE A 36 -10.56 0.25 -17.36
N LEU A 37 -10.88 -0.64 -16.41
CA LEU A 37 -10.90 -0.29 -14.99
C LEU A 37 -9.53 -0.48 -14.31
N THR A 38 -8.62 -1.25 -14.91
CA THR A 38 -7.25 -1.48 -14.39
C THR A 38 -6.19 -0.57 -15.03
N SER A 39 -6.52 0.10 -16.14
CA SER A 39 -5.62 0.98 -16.88
C SER A 39 -6.31 2.30 -17.23
N PHE A 40 -5.89 3.41 -16.59
CA PHE A 40 -6.34 4.76 -16.97
C PHE A 40 -6.02 5.06 -18.45
N SER A 41 -4.95 4.47 -18.98
CA SER A 41 -4.65 4.34 -20.41
C SER A 41 -3.72 3.15 -20.63
N ARG A 42 -3.59 2.69 -21.89
CA ARG A 42 -2.62 1.66 -22.28
C ARG A 42 -1.16 2.08 -22.11
N GLU A 43 -0.89 3.36 -21.85
CA GLU A 43 0.47 3.92 -21.70
C GLU A 43 0.93 3.95 -20.24
N PHE A 44 0.03 3.74 -19.28
CA PHE A 44 0.36 3.77 -17.85
C PHE A 44 0.54 2.37 -17.28
N VAL A 45 1.40 2.27 -16.28
CA VAL A 45 1.56 1.03 -15.51
C VAL A 45 0.26 0.75 -14.75
N THR A 46 -0.23 -0.48 -14.88
CA THR A 46 -1.42 -0.99 -14.22
C THR A 46 -1.13 -1.37 -12.78
N MET A 47 -2.09 -1.11 -11.89
CA MET A 47 -2.01 -1.56 -10.51
C MET A 47 -2.24 -3.07 -10.46
N LYS A 48 -1.30 -3.82 -9.86
CA LYS A 48 -1.39 -5.29 -9.82
C LYS A 48 -2.45 -5.77 -8.82
N PHE A 49 -2.99 -6.97 -9.04
CA PHE A 49 -4.01 -7.56 -8.17
C PHE A 49 -3.56 -7.65 -6.70
N SER A 50 -2.32 -8.11 -6.44
CA SER A 50 -1.78 -8.18 -5.08
C SER A 50 -1.67 -6.79 -4.42
N THR A 51 -1.26 -5.78 -5.19
CA THR A 51 -1.25 -4.37 -4.76
C THR A 51 -2.65 -3.89 -4.37
N ALA A 52 -3.68 -4.27 -5.13
CA ALA A 52 -5.08 -3.92 -4.85
C ALA A 52 -5.58 -4.52 -3.55
N VAL A 53 -5.37 -5.82 -3.35
CA VAL A 53 -5.71 -6.48 -2.08
C VAL A 53 -4.94 -5.86 -0.93
N SER A 54 -3.65 -5.57 -1.09
CA SER A 54 -2.84 -4.93 -0.06
C SER A 54 -3.33 -3.53 0.30
N PHE A 55 -3.86 -2.73 -0.63
CA PHE A 55 -4.49 -1.45 -0.28
C PHE A 55 -5.82 -1.61 0.46
N VAL A 56 -6.65 -2.61 0.12
CA VAL A 56 -7.85 -2.93 0.91
C VAL A 56 -7.45 -3.19 2.36
N MET A 57 -6.45 -4.05 2.57
CA MET A 57 -5.91 -4.37 3.89
C MET A 57 -5.28 -3.16 4.57
N SER A 58 -4.56 -2.31 3.84
CA SER A 58 -3.92 -1.09 4.33
C SER A 58 -4.93 -0.09 4.90
N GLY A 59 -6.04 0.12 4.20
CA GLY A 59 -7.12 0.96 4.72
C GLY A 59 -7.73 0.36 6.00
N MET A 60 -7.95 -0.96 6.05
CA MET A 60 -8.36 -1.62 7.30
C MET A 60 -7.34 -1.43 8.42
N THR A 61 -6.04 -1.56 8.14
CA THR A 61 -4.96 -1.30 9.10
C THR A 61 -5.05 0.13 9.66
N LEU A 62 -5.16 1.15 8.80
CA LEU A 62 -5.28 2.54 9.22
C LEU A 62 -6.54 2.81 10.05
N TYR A 63 -7.68 2.24 9.64
CA TYR A 63 -8.95 2.38 10.36
C TYR A 63 -8.81 1.84 11.79
N PHE A 64 -8.31 0.62 11.94
CA PHE A 64 -8.19 -0.01 13.26
C PHE A 64 -7.04 0.56 14.11
N MET A 65 -6.01 1.16 13.50
CA MET A 65 -5.05 1.99 14.24
C MET A 65 -5.73 3.22 14.85
N ALA A 66 -6.63 3.89 14.11
CA ALA A 66 -7.42 5.00 14.62
C ALA A 66 -8.38 4.56 15.74
N GLU A 67 -9.05 3.42 15.61
CA GLU A 67 -9.91 2.87 16.66
C GLU A 67 -9.14 2.51 17.93
N ALA A 68 -7.99 1.86 17.79
CA ALA A 68 -7.11 1.55 18.92
C ALA A 68 -6.62 2.82 19.62
N ALA A 69 -6.30 3.88 18.86
CA ALA A 69 -5.92 5.17 19.42
C ALA A 69 -7.07 5.86 20.18
N ARG A 70 -8.33 5.53 19.86
CA ARG A 70 -9.54 5.94 20.61
C ARG A 70 -9.82 5.09 21.85
N GLY A 71 -9.14 3.96 22.02
CA GLY A 71 -9.33 3.04 23.14
C GLY A 71 -10.01 1.72 22.77
N GLU A 72 -10.46 1.53 21.52
CA GLU A 72 -11.05 0.26 21.05
C GLU A 72 -9.97 -0.76 20.64
N VAL A 73 -9.20 -1.24 21.60
CA VAL A 73 -8.01 -2.09 21.34
C VAL A 73 -8.36 -3.53 20.95
N SER A 74 -9.47 -4.08 21.45
CA SER A 74 -9.82 -5.50 21.28
C SER A 74 -9.97 -5.92 19.82
N LYS A 75 -10.65 -5.11 19.00
CA LYS A 75 -10.79 -5.39 17.56
C LYS A 75 -9.45 -5.21 16.82
N ALA A 76 -8.68 -4.19 17.18
CA ALA A 76 -7.38 -3.94 16.56
C ALA A 76 -6.37 -5.07 16.81
N GLN A 77 -6.41 -5.72 17.97
CA GLN A 77 -5.57 -6.88 18.27
C GLN A 77 -5.81 -8.07 17.33
N VAL A 78 -6.98 -8.17 16.72
CA VAL A 78 -7.30 -9.23 15.75
C VAL A 78 -7.07 -8.75 14.32
N VAL A 79 -7.54 -7.53 13.99
CA VAL A 79 -7.52 -7.04 12.60
C VAL A 79 -6.12 -6.61 12.15
N LEU A 80 -5.32 -5.97 13.00
CA LEU A 80 -3.99 -5.50 12.59
C LEU A 80 -3.05 -6.67 12.23
N PRO A 81 -2.97 -7.77 13.02
CA PRO A 81 -2.16 -8.92 12.62
C PRO A 81 -2.71 -9.63 11.38
N ALA A 82 -4.04 -9.76 11.25
CA ALA A 82 -4.66 -10.41 10.10
C ALA A 82 -4.40 -9.64 8.78
N THR A 83 -4.60 -8.33 8.79
CA THR A 83 -4.33 -7.46 7.63
C THR A 83 -2.84 -7.46 7.28
N ALA A 84 -1.97 -7.34 8.27
CA ALA A 84 -0.52 -7.40 8.08
C ALA A 84 -0.06 -8.75 7.53
N LEU A 85 -0.62 -9.87 8.01
CA LEU A 85 -0.30 -11.19 7.49
C LEU A 85 -0.64 -11.32 6.01
N VAL A 86 -1.83 -10.88 5.59
CA VAL A 86 -2.22 -10.91 4.17
C VAL A 86 -1.26 -10.07 3.32
N ILE A 87 -0.95 -8.84 3.76
CA ILE A 87 -0.02 -7.97 3.04
C ILE A 87 1.37 -8.60 2.95
N LEU A 88 1.89 -9.14 4.05
CA LEU A 88 3.20 -9.79 4.09
C LEU A 88 3.25 -11.04 3.22
N LEU A 89 2.19 -11.85 3.19
CA LEU A 89 2.13 -13.04 2.33
C LEU A 89 2.21 -12.66 0.85
N PHE A 90 1.56 -11.59 0.41
CA PHE A 90 1.74 -11.10 -0.96
C PHE A 90 3.13 -10.48 -1.17
N MET A 91 3.47 -9.47 -0.38
CA MET A 91 4.59 -8.58 -0.68
C MET A 91 5.94 -9.19 -0.34
N ALA A 92 6.05 -9.95 0.75
CA ALA A 92 7.31 -10.64 1.09
C ALA A 92 7.58 -11.81 0.13
N THR A 93 6.55 -12.54 -0.30
CA THR A 93 6.69 -13.64 -1.27
C THR A 93 7.13 -13.10 -2.63
N GLN A 94 6.51 -12.02 -3.11
CA GLN A 94 6.91 -11.39 -4.37
C GLN A 94 8.27 -10.70 -4.28
N LEU A 95 8.64 -10.15 -3.12
CA LEU A 95 9.99 -9.61 -2.92
C LEU A 95 11.04 -10.73 -2.92
N ALA A 96 10.75 -11.86 -2.29
CA ALA A 96 11.62 -13.04 -2.33
C ALA A 96 11.75 -13.59 -3.76
N SER A 97 10.67 -13.61 -4.53
CA SER A 97 10.68 -13.96 -5.96
C SER A 97 11.68 -13.12 -6.75
N VAL A 98 11.70 -11.80 -6.54
CA VAL A 98 12.67 -10.88 -7.16
C VAL A 98 14.10 -11.16 -6.68
N LEU A 99 14.31 -11.29 -5.37
CA LEU A 99 15.66 -11.44 -4.81
C LEU A 99 16.33 -12.78 -5.18
N PHE A 100 15.55 -13.86 -5.15
CA PHE A 100 16.05 -15.22 -5.41
C PHE A 100 15.85 -15.67 -6.86
N HIS A 101 15.18 -14.86 -7.69
CA HIS A 101 14.86 -15.19 -9.08
C HIS A 101 14.06 -16.50 -9.20
N VAL A 102 13.08 -16.71 -8.31
CA VAL A 102 12.23 -17.91 -8.26
C VAL A 102 10.78 -17.54 -8.51
N GLU A 103 10.10 -18.25 -9.43
CA GLU A 103 8.67 -18.08 -9.64
C GLU A 103 7.86 -18.66 -8.48
N THR A 104 7.15 -17.83 -7.73
CA THR A 104 6.34 -18.26 -6.58
C THR A 104 4.91 -18.62 -6.96
N GLY A 105 4.45 -18.15 -8.12
CA GLY A 105 3.09 -18.32 -8.61
C GLY A 105 2.12 -17.25 -8.09
N VAL A 106 2.50 -16.47 -7.08
CA VAL A 106 1.71 -15.34 -6.56
C VAL A 106 1.56 -14.26 -7.63
N GLU A 107 2.58 -14.08 -8.46
CA GLU A 107 2.56 -13.17 -9.60
C GLU A 107 1.44 -13.55 -10.58
N ARG A 108 1.10 -14.84 -10.66
CA ARG A 108 0.11 -15.40 -11.60
C ARG A 108 -1.33 -15.36 -11.12
N LEU A 109 -1.59 -14.90 -9.91
CA LEU A 109 -2.95 -14.80 -9.37
C LEU A 109 -3.72 -13.71 -10.12
N PHE A 110 -4.76 -14.13 -10.84
CA PHE A 110 -5.65 -13.28 -11.64
C PHE A 110 -4.93 -12.47 -12.74
N ILE A 111 -3.83 -12.98 -13.32
CA ILE A 111 -3.22 -12.31 -14.49
C ILE A 111 -4.20 -12.29 -15.67
N LYS A 112 -4.47 -11.07 -16.13
CA LYS A 112 -5.15 -10.74 -17.38
C LYS A 112 -4.32 -9.74 -18.20
N GLU A 113 -3.04 -9.57 -17.86
CA GLU A 113 -2.18 -8.63 -18.58
C GLU A 113 -1.89 -9.16 -19.99
N SER A 114 -2.15 -8.33 -20.99
CA SER A 114 -1.76 -8.61 -22.37
C SER A 114 -0.23 -8.76 -22.48
N PRO A 115 0.27 -9.67 -23.35
CA PRO A 115 1.71 -9.77 -23.62
C PRO A 115 2.28 -8.40 -24.01
N GLY A 116 3.34 -7.93 -23.32
CA GLY A 116 3.94 -6.62 -23.56
C GLY A 116 3.34 -5.45 -22.76
N ALA A 117 2.67 -5.72 -21.64
CA ALA A 117 2.20 -4.68 -20.72
C ALA A 117 3.31 -3.67 -20.36
N VAL A 118 2.96 -2.38 -20.39
CA VAL A 118 3.92 -1.27 -20.31
C VAL A 118 4.77 -1.33 -19.05
N MET A 119 6.10 -1.29 -19.24
CA MET A 119 7.10 -1.28 -18.18
C MET A 119 6.91 -2.41 -17.15
N SER A 120 6.44 -3.58 -17.62
CA SER A 120 6.30 -4.79 -16.82
C SER A 120 7.43 -5.76 -17.16
N VAL A 121 8.25 -6.12 -16.18
CA VAL A 121 9.33 -7.11 -16.34
C VAL A 121 8.75 -8.53 -16.22
N VAL A 122 7.96 -8.76 -15.16
CA VAL A 122 7.22 -10.01 -14.92
C VAL A 122 5.75 -9.64 -14.76
N PRO A 123 4.83 -10.20 -15.59
CA PRO A 123 3.41 -9.96 -15.45
C PRO A 123 2.89 -10.25 -14.03
N GLY A 124 2.03 -9.38 -13.53
CA GLY A 124 1.45 -9.47 -12.18
C GLY A 124 2.38 -9.07 -11.02
N MET A 125 3.62 -8.67 -11.29
CA MET A 125 4.59 -8.27 -10.26
C MET A 125 4.56 -6.74 -10.00
N PRO A 126 4.31 -6.30 -8.74
CA PRO A 126 4.43 -4.89 -8.36
C PRO A 126 5.87 -4.37 -8.49
N SER A 127 6.05 -3.05 -8.39
CA SER A 127 7.41 -2.50 -8.22
C SER A 127 8.01 -2.96 -6.88
N VAL A 128 9.34 -3.10 -6.81
CA VAL A 128 10.05 -3.44 -5.57
C VAL A 128 9.77 -2.40 -4.50
N MET A 129 9.71 -1.11 -4.87
CA MET A 129 9.37 -0.05 -3.91
C MET A 129 7.95 -0.21 -3.36
N THR A 130 6.98 -0.57 -4.20
CA THR A 130 5.60 -0.88 -3.77
C THR A 130 5.59 -2.01 -2.73
N MET A 131 6.37 -3.07 -2.94
CA MET A 131 6.47 -4.17 -1.97
C MET A 131 7.06 -3.69 -0.63
N VAL A 132 8.13 -2.89 -0.69
CA VAL A 132 8.80 -2.32 0.49
C VAL A 132 7.85 -1.42 1.28
N ASP A 133 7.12 -0.51 0.62
CA ASP A 133 6.16 0.40 1.27
C ASP A 133 5.08 -0.36 2.05
N PHE A 134 4.53 -1.43 1.46
CA PHE A 134 3.56 -2.27 2.14
C PHE A 134 4.14 -3.10 3.29
N ILE A 135 5.38 -3.58 3.16
CA ILE A 135 6.07 -4.30 4.24
C ILE A 135 6.31 -3.34 5.42
N ILE A 136 6.75 -2.11 5.16
CA ILE A 136 6.93 -1.07 6.18
C ILE A 136 5.59 -0.76 6.86
N LEU A 137 4.51 -0.58 6.08
CA LEU A 137 3.17 -0.37 6.63
C LEU A 137 2.73 -1.53 7.53
N SER A 138 2.91 -2.77 7.09
CA SER A 138 2.53 -3.97 7.84
C SER A 138 3.29 -4.08 9.15
N ALA A 139 4.61 -3.88 9.11
CA ALA A 139 5.45 -3.83 10.30
C ALA A 139 5.01 -2.72 11.25
N THR A 140 4.64 -1.55 10.71
CA THR A 140 4.13 -0.42 11.48
C THR A 140 2.79 -0.73 12.16
N GLY A 141 1.86 -1.38 11.45
CA GLY A 141 0.56 -1.80 11.98
C GLY A 141 0.71 -2.83 13.12
N ILE A 142 1.57 -3.83 12.96
CA ILE A 142 1.86 -4.81 14.02
C ILE A 142 2.52 -4.11 15.20
N ALA A 143 3.55 -3.29 14.94
CA ALA A 143 4.28 -2.57 15.99
C ALA A 143 3.35 -1.68 16.82
N PHE A 144 2.30 -1.11 16.21
CA PHE A 144 1.33 -0.26 16.89
C PHE A 144 0.66 -0.91 18.10
N LEU A 145 0.52 -2.25 18.10
CA LEU A 145 -0.09 -3.00 19.20
C LEU A 145 0.75 -3.01 20.48
N PHE A 146 2.06 -2.77 20.42
CA PHE A 146 2.93 -2.83 21.60
C PHE A 146 2.85 -1.58 22.49
N ARG A 147 2.13 -0.53 22.06
CA ARG A 147 1.85 0.69 22.84
C ARG A 147 3.07 1.37 23.48
N GLN A 148 4.21 1.29 22.82
CA GLN A 148 5.46 1.95 23.23
C GLN A 148 5.60 3.38 22.68
N ASN A 149 6.30 4.24 23.42
CA ASN A 149 6.48 5.65 23.06
C ASN A 149 7.20 5.85 21.71
N TRP A 150 8.08 4.92 21.33
CA TRP A 150 8.82 4.98 20.06
C TRP A 150 7.93 4.71 18.83
N ILE A 151 6.78 4.06 19.00
CA ILE A 151 5.84 3.75 17.91
C ILE A 151 5.39 5.03 17.22
N THR A 152 5.12 6.11 17.96
CA THR A 152 4.73 7.40 17.37
C THR A 152 5.79 7.94 16.42
N ARG A 153 7.08 7.77 16.76
CA ARG A 153 8.18 8.17 15.86
C ARG A 153 8.23 7.25 14.64
N MET A 154 7.99 5.96 14.83
CA MET A 154 7.99 5.01 13.73
C MET A 154 6.81 5.23 12.76
N THR A 155 5.60 5.50 13.24
CA THR A 155 4.45 5.83 12.38
C THR A 155 4.71 7.09 11.57
N VAL A 156 5.33 8.10 12.17
CA VAL A 156 5.71 9.33 11.46
C VAL A 156 6.78 9.06 10.41
N ALA A 157 7.84 8.32 10.76
CA ALA A 157 8.92 7.99 9.83
C ALA A 157 8.42 7.13 8.66
N ALA A 158 7.65 6.08 8.95
CA ALA A 158 7.01 5.23 7.95
C ALA A 158 6.05 6.04 7.06
N GLY A 159 5.21 6.88 7.66
CA GLY A 159 4.27 7.72 6.93
C GLY A 159 4.95 8.73 6.01
N ALA A 160 6.02 9.36 6.48
CA ALA A 160 6.81 10.28 5.66
C ALA A 160 7.50 9.57 4.49
N PHE A 161 8.09 8.39 4.74
CA PHE A 161 8.73 7.59 3.70
C PHE A 161 7.73 7.14 2.62
N ILE A 162 6.62 6.53 3.02
CA ILE A 162 5.58 6.04 2.09
C ILE A 162 4.92 7.19 1.32
N ALA A 163 4.68 8.34 1.96
CA ALA A 163 4.19 9.52 1.26
C ALA A 163 5.22 10.05 0.25
N PHE A 164 6.50 10.06 0.63
CA PHE A 164 7.58 10.50 -0.23
C PHE A 164 7.73 9.62 -1.47
N THR A 165 7.67 8.28 -1.34
CA THR A 165 7.75 7.37 -2.49
C THR A 165 6.58 7.59 -3.46
N GLY A 166 5.37 7.79 -2.93
CA GLY A 166 4.19 8.13 -3.74
C GLY A 166 4.34 9.47 -4.47
N VAL A 167 4.80 10.52 -3.79
CA VAL A 167 5.08 11.83 -4.43
C VAL A 167 6.15 11.70 -5.50
N LEU A 168 7.23 10.97 -5.23
CA LEU A 168 8.33 10.77 -6.18
C LEU A 168 7.85 10.05 -7.44
N ALA A 169 7.00 9.02 -7.29
CA ALA A 169 6.41 8.32 -8.41
C ALA A 169 5.53 9.23 -9.28
N LEU A 170 4.66 10.05 -8.66
CA LEU A 170 3.84 11.01 -9.41
C LEU A 170 4.70 12.04 -10.15
N LEU A 171 5.76 12.55 -9.52
CA LEU A 171 6.74 13.42 -10.19
C LEU A 171 7.42 12.70 -11.36
N GLY A 172 7.73 11.41 -11.20
CA GLY A 172 8.27 10.59 -12.27
C GLY A 172 7.37 10.50 -13.49
N TYR A 173 6.06 10.39 -13.30
CA TYR A 173 5.10 10.44 -14.42
C TYR A 173 5.04 11.82 -15.08
N VAL A 174 5.03 12.90 -14.29
CA VAL A 174 5.00 14.28 -14.82
C VAL A 174 6.27 14.60 -15.61
N LEU A 175 7.43 14.18 -15.11
CA LEU A 175 8.73 14.41 -15.72
C LEU A 175 9.09 13.37 -16.79
N GLN A 176 8.22 12.37 -17.02
CA GLN A 176 8.48 11.24 -17.90
C GLN A 176 9.83 10.55 -17.60
N ALA A 177 10.13 10.37 -16.31
CA ALA A 177 11.38 9.79 -15.81
C ALA A 177 11.13 8.42 -15.16
N PRO A 178 11.32 7.30 -15.89
CA PRO A 178 11.03 5.93 -15.42
C PRO A 178 11.62 5.54 -14.08
N LEU A 179 12.82 6.03 -13.79
CA LEU A 179 13.52 5.76 -12.54
C LEU A 179 12.75 6.31 -11.32
N LEU A 180 12.06 7.43 -11.46
CA LEU A 180 11.35 8.10 -10.36
C LEU A 180 10.04 7.40 -9.99
N TYR A 181 9.41 6.68 -10.92
CA TYR A 181 8.34 5.73 -10.62
C TYR A 181 8.86 4.28 -10.55
N PHE A 182 10.14 4.12 -10.18
CA PHE A 182 10.77 2.88 -9.74
C PHE A 182 10.89 1.77 -10.78
N VAL A 183 10.91 2.12 -12.06
CA VAL A 183 11.28 1.14 -13.09
C VAL A 183 12.77 0.86 -13.00
N VAL A 184 13.11 -0.42 -12.85
CA VAL A 184 14.50 -0.91 -12.88
C VAL A 184 14.58 -1.97 -13.96
N SER A 185 15.24 -1.64 -15.08
CA SER A 185 15.36 -2.49 -16.26
C SER A 185 15.79 -3.92 -15.89
N GLY A 186 14.97 -4.90 -16.26
CA GLY A 186 15.23 -6.32 -16.01
C GLY A 186 15.00 -6.82 -14.58
N ILE A 187 14.65 -5.94 -13.62
CA ILE A 187 14.48 -6.30 -12.21
C ILE A 187 13.07 -5.98 -11.71
N SER A 188 12.57 -4.77 -12.00
CA SER A 188 11.30 -4.31 -11.43
C SER A 188 10.51 -3.45 -12.40
N GLY A 189 9.21 -3.70 -12.47
CA GLY A 189 8.28 -2.82 -13.16
C GLY A 189 8.02 -1.51 -12.40
N GLY A 190 7.28 -0.61 -13.02
CA GLY A 190 6.98 0.69 -12.42
C GLY A 190 5.91 0.65 -11.34
N MET A 191 5.89 1.65 -10.47
CA MET A 191 4.76 1.93 -9.58
C MET A 191 3.63 2.57 -10.39
N ALA A 192 2.42 2.00 -10.36
CA ALA A 192 1.25 2.55 -11.03
C ALA A 192 0.85 3.93 -10.46
N VAL A 193 0.24 4.78 -11.30
CA VAL A 193 -0.31 6.08 -10.88
C VAL A 193 -1.31 5.95 -9.71
N PRO A 194 -2.36 5.10 -9.78
CA PRO A 194 -3.28 4.93 -8.66
C PRO A 194 -2.57 4.44 -7.38
N THR A 195 -1.58 3.55 -7.51
CA THR A 195 -0.74 3.10 -6.40
C THR A 195 -0.02 4.26 -5.72
N ALA A 196 0.58 5.17 -6.49
CA ALA A 196 1.28 6.33 -5.95
C ALA A 196 0.33 7.26 -5.18
N PHE A 197 -0.85 7.55 -5.72
CA PHE A 197 -1.87 8.34 -5.02
C PHE A 197 -2.31 7.68 -3.71
N LEU A 198 -2.59 6.38 -3.72
CA LEU A 198 -3.01 5.64 -2.53
C LEU A 198 -1.89 5.59 -1.48
N PHE A 199 -0.62 5.49 -1.87
CA PHE A 199 0.50 5.58 -0.91
C PHE A 199 0.65 6.96 -0.29
N ILE A 200 0.42 8.04 -1.04
CA ILE A 200 0.37 9.39 -0.44
C ILE A 200 -0.70 9.46 0.64
N LEU A 201 -1.90 8.92 0.36
CA LEU A 201 -2.99 8.86 1.33
C LEU A 201 -2.63 7.98 2.54
N VAL A 202 -2.05 6.80 2.33
CA VAL A 202 -1.59 5.92 3.41
C VAL A 202 -0.56 6.61 4.29
N GLY A 203 0.45 7.23 3.68
CA GLY A 203 1.49 7.97 4.38
C GLY A 203 0.92 9.14 5.19
N ALA A 204 -0.01 9.91 4.60
CA ALA A 204 -0.75 10.95 5.31
C ALA A 204 -1.55 10.40 6.50
N GLY A 205 -2.20 9.24 6.33
CA GLY A 205 -2.90 8.53 7.39
C GLY A 205 -1.98 8.20 8.57
N LEU A 206 -0.81 7.62 8.30
CA LEU A 206 0.19 7.28 9.32
C LEU A 206 0.76 8.51 10.03
N LEU A 207 1.00 9.61 9.31
CA LEU A 207 1.47 10.89 9.88
C LEU A 207 0.46 11.51 10.85
N LEU A 208 -0.84 11.25 10.64
CA LEU A 208 -1.91 11.78 11.48
C LEU A 208 -2.20 10.92 12.71
N VAL A 209 -1.70 9.67 12.78
CA VAL A 209 -1.94 8.77 13.91
C VAL A 209 -1.46 9.44 15.21
N PRO A 210 -2.36 9.69 16.17
CA PRO A 210 -1.97 10.34 17.41
C PRO A 210 -1.12 9.39 18.26
N GLY A 211 -0.14 9.97 18.97
CA GLY A 211 0.72 9.20 19.85
C GLY A 211 -0.09 8.50 20.95
N ILE A 212 0.32 7.27 21.27
CA ILE A 212 -0.32 6.46 22.29
C ILE A 212 -0.03 7.11 23.65
N ARG A 213 -1.02 7.81 24.21
CA ARG A 213 -0.96 8.29 25.60
C ARG A 213 -1.28 7.11 26.51
N ARG A 214 -0.40 6.86 27.48
CA ARG A 214 -0.68 5.94 28.60
C ARG A 214 -1.77 6.53 29.48
#